data_AF-A0A2V8DVX9-F1
#
_entry.id   AF-A0A2V8DVX9-F1
#
_cell.length_a   1.000
_cell.length_b   1.000
_cell.length_c   1.000
_cell.angle_alpha   90.00
_cell.angle_beta   90.00
_cell.angle_gamma   90.00
#
_symmetry.space_group_name_H-M   'P 1'
#
loop_
_entity.id
_entity.type
_entity.pdbx_description
1 polymer ?
#
loop_
_entity_poly.entity_id
_entity_poly.type
_entity_poly.pdbx_seq_one_letter_code
_entity_poly.pdbx_strand_id
1 'polypeptide(L)'
;RYPVNHYTELGDPASQAHIFTSSDARSDRFIAMATQRTLPDFCLVWGPPGYDEHPQDRTPDPQYVRQGHDLTWRRVDALVRAGDWLDTVFILTWDDWGGYADHVATPNAETVVDDLHPNGFQVIGGSRLPLIMFGGHVKQGIESDWHSHACLPKTVIDLLCLPKFGLPRVDTAQSLAGRVDATVNRPPPPGFGAAIVQPPAPHPPPAPIPPKPWEGPNMKPLPDLVANGGKSIAAPNDGAPVQKKPPKLDPGLG
;
A
#
# COMPACT_ATOMS: atom_id res chain seq x y z
N ARG A 1 12.20 -4.02 -16.59
CA ARG A 1 11.73 -5.41 -16.43
C ARG A 1 11.79 -5.70 -14.94
N TYR A 2 10.69 -6.11 -14.30
CA TYR A 2 10.72 -6.48 -12.87
C TYR A 2 11.86 -7.48 -12.64
N PRO A 3 12.67 -7.36 -11.57
CA PRO A 3 13.86 -8.17 -11.38
C PRO A 3 13.50 -9.58 -10.86
N VAL A 4 12.70 -10.32 -11.63
CA VAL A 4 12.18 -11.65 -11.31
C VAL A 4 13.28 -12.67 -10.97
N ASN A 5 14.51 -12.46 -11.46
CA ASN A 5 15.67 -13.28 -11.11
C ASN A 5 16.02 -13.24 -9.61
N HIS A 6 15.58 -12.20 -8.88
CA HIS A 6 15.80 -12.06 -7.45
C HIS A 6 14.63 -12.60 -6.62
N TYR A 7 13.51 -12.94 -7.25
CA TYR A 7 12.28 -13.44 -6.62
C TYR A 7 11.97 -14.85 -7.13
N THR A 8 12.83 -15.80 -6.78
CA THR A 8 12.74 -17.20 -7.23
C THR A 8 11.41 -17.85 -6.84
N GLU A 9 10.79 -17.36 -5.77
CA GLU A 9 9.47 -17.75 -5.28
C GLU A 9 8.38 -17.51 -6.33
N LEU A 10 8.50 -16.50 -7.20
CA LEU A 10 7.53 -16.29 -8.29
C LEU A 10 7.67 -17.34 -9.41
N GLY A 11 8.82 -18.01 -9.49
CA GLY A 11 9.09 -19.10 -10.43
C GLY A 11 8.79 -20.50 -9.89
N ASP A 12 8.53 -20.64 -8.59
CA ASP A 12 8.24 -21.91 -7.94
C ASP A 12 6.79 -22.38 -8.24
N PRO A 13 6.58 -23.61 -8.74
CA PRO A 13 5.25 -24.11 -9.07
C PRO A 13 4.24 -24.10 -7.91
N ALA A 14 4.70 -24.33 -6.67
CA ALA A 14 3.81 -24.30 -5.51
C ALA A 14 3.32 -22.86 -5.25
N SER A 15 4.22 -21.89 -5.30
CA SER A 15 3.88 -20.47 -5.19
C SER A 15 2.98 -20.00 -6.35
N GLN A 16 3.25 -20.44 -7.58
CA GLN A 16 2.45 -20.11 -8.76
C GLN A 16 0.99 -20.60 -8.67
N ALA A 17 0.73 -21.70 -7.94
CA ALA A 17 -0.63 -22.18 -7.71
C ALA A 17 -1.51 -21.20 -6.91
N HIS A 18 -0.89 -20.21 -6.25
CA HIS A 18 -1.56 -19.17 -5.48
C HIS A 18 -1.57 -17.79 -6.19
N ILE A 19 -1.05 -17.71 -7.42
CA ILE A 19 -1.03 -16.48 -8.22
C ILE A 19 -2.19 -16.52 -9.22
N PHE A 20 -3.17 -15.64 -9.00
CA PHE A 20 -4.34 -15.52 -9.87
C PHE A 20 -4.25 -14.23 -10.68
N THR A 21 -4.18 -14.35 -12.01
CA THR A 21 -4.09 -13.20 -12.92
C THR A 21 -5.43 -12.87 -13.56
N SER A 22 -5.70 -11.58 -13.72
CA SER A 22 -6.84 -11.05 -14.46
C SER A 22 -6.31 -10.16 -15.58
N SER A 23 -6.78 -10.35 -16.80
CA SER A 23 -6.38 -9.53 -17.95
C SER A 23 -7.24 -8.26 -18.09
N ASP A 24 -8.44 -8.26 -17.52
CA ASP A 24 -9.35 -7.11 -17.46
C ASP A 24 -10.27 -7.19 -16.23
N ALA A 25 -11.00 -6.11 -15.97
CA ALA A 25 -11.94 -6.01 -14.84
C ALA A 25 -13.25 -6.81 -15.00
N ARG A 26 -13.55 -7.39 -16.17
CA ARG A 26 -14.75 -8.22 -16.39
C ARG A 26 -14.50 -9.66 -16.00
N SER A 27 -13.25 -10.10 -16.13
CA SER A 27 -12.75 -11.43 -15.80
C SER A 27 -11.98 -11.47 -14.47
N ASP A 28 -12.23 -10.50 -13.59
CA ASP A 28 -11.52 -10.35 -12.32
C ASP A 28 -11.62 -11.62 -11.45
N ARG A 29 -10.47 -12.25 -11.22
CA ARG A 29 -10.36 -13.52 -10.49
C ARG A 29 -10.76 -13.39 -9.02
N PHE A 30 -10.48 -12.25 -8.40
CA PHE A 30 -10.85 -12.03 -7.01
C PHE A 30 -12.38 -12.02 -6.86
N ILE A 31 -13.10 -11.28 -7.72
CA ILE A 31 -14.58 -11.28 -7.71
C ILE A 31 -15.14 -12.68 -7.93
N ALA A 32 -14.56 -13.45 -8.86
CA ALA A 32 -15.00 -14.82 -9.13
C ALA A 32 -14.81 -15.73 -7.90
N MET A 33 -13.65 -15.67 -7.23
CA MET A 33 -13.36 -16.45 -6.03
C MET A 33 -14.19 -16.00 -4.83
N ALA A 34 -14.41 -14.69 -4.66
CA ALA A 34 -15.30 -14.14 -3.62
C ALA A 34 -16.72 -14.68 -3.78
N THR A 35 -17.26 -14.64 -5.00
CA THR A 35 -18.61 -15.13 -5.30
C THR A 35 -18.75 -16.63 -5.03
N GLN A 36 -17.69 -17.40 -5.26
CA GLN A 36 -17.65 -18.84 -5.01
C GLN A 36 -17.27 -19.20 -3.56
N ARG A 37 -16.93 -18.20 -2.74
CA ARG A 37 -16.43 -18.36 -1.37
C ARG A 37 -15.19 -19.27 -1.30
N THR A 38 -14.27 -19.06 -2.24
CA THR A 38 -13.01 -19.83 -2.39
C THR A 38 -11.76 -18.95 -2.21
N LEU A 39 -11.91 -17.72 -1.71
CA LEU A 39 -10.77 -16.88 -1.37
C LEU A 39 -9.98 -17.51 -0.21
N PRO A 40 -8.63 -17.46 -0.25
CA PRO A 40 -7.80 -17.84 0.89
C PRO A 40 -7.89 -16.80 2.03
N ASP A 41 -7.44 -17.18 3.22
CA ASP A 41 -7.43 -16.34 4.44
C ASP A 41 -6.68 -15.01 4.26
N PHE A 42 -5.72 -14.96 3.35
CA PHE A 42 -4.98 -13.76 2.98
C PHE A 42 -4.94 -13.58 1.46
N CYS A 43 -5.35 -12.40 0.99
CA CYS A 43 -5.29 -12.00 -0.40
C CYS A 43 -4.53 -10.68 -0.54
N LEU A 44 -3.45 -10.68 -1.33
CA LEU A 44 -2.83 -9.45 -1.85
C LEU A 44 -3.30 -9.24 -3.28
N VAL A 45 -3.96 -8.12 -3.55
CA VAL A 45 -4.66 -7.89 -4.82
C VAL A 45 -4.28 -6.52 -5.37
N TRP A 46 -3.99 -6.45 -6.66
CA TRP A 46 -3.79 -5.20 -7.39
C TRP A 46 -4.67 -5.15 -8.66
N GLY A 47 -4.79 -3.97 -9.25
CA GLY A 47 -5.56 -3.77 -10.48
C GLY A 47 -4.82 -4.30 -11.72
N PRO A 48 -5.51 -4.86 -12.73
CA PRO A 48 -4.91 -5.03 -14.06
C PRO A 48 -4.60 -3.66 -14.68
N PRO A 49 -3.79 -3.59 -15.76
CA PRO A 49 -3.45 -2.33 -16.43
C PRO A 49 -4.69 -1.47 -16.72
N GLY A 50 -4.64 -0.19 -16.31
CA GLY A 50 -5.75 0.76 -16.42
C GLY A 50 -6.72 0.77 -15.24
N TYR A 51 -6.58 -0.15 -14.29
CA TYR A 51 -7.41 -0.26 -13.08
C TYR A 51 -6.57 -0.24 -11.78
N ASP A 52 -5.26 0.01 -11.89
CA ASP A 52 -4.31 0.14 -10.78
C ASP A 52 -4.16 1.59 -10.29
N GLU A 53 -4.97 2.49 -10.82
CA GLU A 53 -4.92 3.93 -10.59
C GLU A 53 -3.59 4.60 -10.99
N HIS A 54 -2.72 3.93 -11.76
CA HIS A 54 -1.50 4.54 -12.23
C HIS A 54 -1.81 5.56 -13.36
N PRO A 55 -1.22 6.78 -13.32
CA PRO A 55 -1.39 7.75 -14.39
C PRO A 55 -0.95 7.21 -15.74
N GLN A 56 -1.64 7.60 -16.82
CA GLN A 56 -1.25 7.24 -18.18
C GLN A 56 -0.14 8.17 -18.70
N ASP A 57 0.91 7.61 -19.30
CA ASP A 57 2.17 8.29 -19.65
C ASP A 57 2.05 9.52 -20.58
N ARG A 58 0.95 9.67 -21.34
CA ARG A 58 0.92 10.63 -22.47
C ARG A 58 -0.33 11.49 -22.57
N THR A 59 -1.45 11.04 -22.00
CA THR A 59 -2.71 11.76 -22.07
C THR A 59 -3.34 11.76 -20.69
N PRO A 60 -3.44 12.93 -20.03
CA PRO A 60 -4.14 13.04 -18.76
C PRO A 60 -5.61 12.70 -18.95
N ASP A 61 -6.02 11.51 -18.51
CA ASP A 61 -7.41 11.09 -18.45
C ASP A 61 -7.70 10.57 -17.04
N PRO A 62 -8.40 11.34 -16.17
CA PRO A 62 -8.64 10.93 -14.79
C PRO A 62 -9.54 9.68 -14.65
N GLN A 63 -10.03 9.12 -15.77
CA GLN A 63 -10.78 7.87 -15.78
C GLN A 63 -10.03 6.71 -15.12
N TYR A 64 -8.69 6.68 -15.11
CA TYR A 64 -7.94 5.61 -14.45
C TYR A 64 -8.28 5.50 -12.95
N VAL A 65 -8.46 6.65 -12.27
CA VAL A 65 -8.85 6.70 -10.85
C VAL A 65 -10.26 6.12 -10.69
N ARG A 66 -11.20 6.55 -11.55
CA ARG A 66 -12.58 6.06 -11.48
C ARG A 66 -12.66 4.57 -11.76
N GLN A 67 -11.89 4.06 -12.72
CA GLN A 67 -11.84 2.65 -13.08
C GLN A 67 -11.26 1.80 -11.92
N GLY A 68 -10.15 2.24 -11.31
CA GLY A 68 -9.57 1.56 -10.14
C GLY A 68 -10.48 1.58 -8.92
N HIS A 69 -11.09 2.74 -8.62
CA HIS A 69 -12.12 2.87 -7.59
C HIS A 69 -13.29 1.91 -7.81
N ASP A 70 -13.87 1.89 -9.02
CA ASP A 70 -15.03 1.06 -9.33
C ASP A 70 -14.70 -0.44 -9.26
N LEU A 71 -13.50 -0.85 -9.69
CA LEU A 71 -13.06 -2.23 -9.54
C LEU A 71 -12.89 -2.61 -8.06
N THR A 72 -12.27 -1.75 -7.25
CA THR A 72 -12.11 -1.97 -5.81
C THR A 72 -13.47 -2.09 -5.11
N TRP A 73 -14.42 -1.22 -5.44
CA TRP A 73 -15.78 -1.29 -4.89
C TRP A 73 -16.48 -2.59 -5.30
N ARG A 74 -16.38 -3.02 -6.56
CA ARG A 74 -16.95 -4.31 -7.02
C ARG A 74 -16.35 -5.50 -6.28
N ARG A 75 -15.06 -5.49 -5.95
CA ARG A 75 -14.39 -6.54 -5.16
C ARG A 75 -14.93 -6.60 -3.73
N VAL A 76 -15.07 -5.46 -3.06
CA VAL A 76 -15.66 -5.36 -1.71
C VAL A 76 -17.13 -5.81 -1.74
N ASP A 77 -17.92 -5.33 -2.69
CA ASP A 77 -19.35 -5.67 -2.84
C ASP A 77 -19.55 -7.18 -3.07
N ALA A 78 -18.67 -7.83 -3.83
CA ALA A 78 -18.73 -9.29 -4.04
C ALA A 78 -18.58 -10.07 -2.73
N LEU A 79 -17.62 -9.70 -1.87
CA LEU A 79 -17.43 -10.30 -0.55
C LEU A 79 -18.60 -10.02 0.40
N VAL A 80 -19.09 -8.78 0.42
CA VAL A 80 -20.25 -8.40 1.23
C VAL A 80 -21.48 -9.22 0.84
N ARG A 81 -21.74 -9.38 -0.46
CA ARG A 81 -22.87 -10.19 -0.98
C ARG A 81 -22.69 -11.69 -0.71
N ALA A 82 -21.46 -12.18 -0.62
CA ALA A 82 -21.16 -13.56 -0.23
C ALA A 82 -21.40 -13.83 1.27
N GLY A 83 -21.63 -12.77 2.06
CA GLY A 83 -21.88 -12.86 3.50
C GLY A 83 -20.62 -12.72 4.36
N ASP A 84 -19.47 -12.42 3.76
CA ASP A 84 -18.16 -12.47 4.43
C ASP A 84 -17.73 -11.11 5.02
N TRP A 85 -18.66 -10.13 5.15
CA TRP A 85 -18.36 -8.78 5.67
C TRP A 85 -17.84 -8.77 7.11
N LEU A 86 -18.43 -9.58 7.99
CA LEU A 86 -18.01 -9.66 9.39
C LEU A 86 -16.70 -10.43 9.54
N ASP A 87 -16.41 -11.35 8.62
CA ASP A 87 -15.21 -12.20 8.68
C ASP A 87 -14.03 -11.64 7.87
N THR A 88 -14.15 -10.44 7.30
CA THR A 88 -13.10 -9.83 6.47
C THR A 88 -12.64 -8.46 6.99
N VAL A 89 -11.33 -8.26 6.99
CA VAL A 89 -10.67 -6.96 7.16
C VAL A 89 -10.05 -6.55 5.84
N PHE A 90 -10.39 -5.35 5.36
CA PHE A 90 -9.86 -4.76 4.15
C PHE A 90 -8.80 -3.71 4.49
N ILE A 91 -7.70 -3.71 3.73
CA ILE A 91 -6.69 -2.64 3.76
C ILE A 91 -6.45 -2.20 2.31
N LEU A 92 -6.73 -0.93 2.02
CA LEU A 92 -6.46 -0.28 0.74
C LEU A 92 -5.33 0.73 0.90
N THR A 93 -4.32 0.65 0.03
CA THR A 93 -3.13 1.51 0.03
C THR A 93 -2.54 1.56 -1.37
N TRP A 94 -1.63 2.50 -1.60
CA TRP A 94 -0.86 2.65 -2.84
C TRP A 94 0.59 2.18 -2.62
N ASP A 95 1.32 1.88 -3.69
CA ASP A 95 2.73 1.45 -3.67
C ASP A 95 3.69 2.65 -3.63
N ASP A 96 3.38 3.71 -4.40
CA ASP A 96 4.08 4.99 -4.39
C ASP A 96 3.12 6.20 -4.49
N TRP A 97 3.70 7.41 -4.44
CA TRP A 97 2.94 8.67 -4.38
C TRP A 97 2.72 9.30 -5.75
N GLY A 98 3.12 8.65 -6.85
CA GLY A 98 2.93 9.12 -8.22
C GLY A 98 3.61 10.44 -8.59
N GLY A 99 4.52 10.95 -7.75
CA GLY A 99 5.15 12.27 -7.93
C GLY A 99 4.32 13.46 -7.41
N TYR A 100 3.15 13.21 -6.80
CA TYR A 100 2.30 14.27 -6.25
C TYR A 100 2.90 14.91 -4.98
N ALA A 101 2.68 16.22 -4.81
CA ALA A 101 3.14 16.92 -3.62
C ALA A 101 2.27 16.58 -2.41
N ASP A 102 2.92 16.26 -1.28
CA ASP A 102 2.30 16.19 0.04
C ASP A 102 2.89 17.28 0.94
N HIS A 103 2.06 17.92 1.75
CA HIS A 103 2.48 19.06 2.57
C HIS A 103 3.17 18.65 3.88
N VAL A 104 3.12 17.38 4.27
CA VAL A 104 3.72 16.91 5.52
C VAL A 104 5.17 16.54 5.27
N ALA A 105 6.07 17.20 6.01
CA ALA A 105 7.45 16.79 6.10
C ALA A 105 7.55 15.41 6.76
N THR A 106 8.06 14.43 6.03
CA THR A 106 8.25 13.07 6.52
C THR A 106 9.64 12.89 7.13
N PRO A 107 9.84 11.88 8.00
CA PRO A 107 11.14 11.60 8.56
C PRO A 107 12.13 11.14 7.48
N ASN A 108 13.34 11.70 7.45
CA ASN A 108 14.43 11.17 6.64
C ASN A 108 15.01 9.92 7.34
N ALA A 109 14.31 8.80 7.25
CA ALA A 109 14.62 7.64 8.06
C ALA A 109 15.93 6.97 7.61
N GLU A 110 16.03 6.69 6.31
CA GLU A 110 17.18 6.01 5.73
C GLU A 110 17.60 6.64 4.40
N THR A 111 18.91 6.64 4.18
CA THR A 111 19.57 7.30 3.04
C THR A 111 20.44 6.35 2.24
N VAL A 112 20.54 6.58 0.94
CA VAL A 112 21.54 5.95 0.04
C VAL A 112 22.38 7.03 -0.62
N VAL A 113 23.56 6.66 -1.13
CA VAL A 113 24.48 7.59 -1.80
C VAL A 113 24.48 7.39 -3.31
N ASP A 114 24.70 8.47 -4.04
CA ASP A 114 24.99 8.45 -5.48
C ASP A 114 26.02 9.55 -5.84
N ASP A 115 26.35 9.68 -7.13
CA ASP A 115 27.30 10.68 -7.63
C ASP A 115 26.89 12.15 -7.40
N LEU A 116 25.58 12.44 -7.32
CA LEU A 116 25.05 13.79 -7.04
C LEU A 116 24.86 14.05 -5.55
N HIS A 117 24.69 12.99 -4.76
CA HIS A 117 24.35 13.00 -3.35
C HIS A 117 25.39 12.20 -2.55
N PRO A 118 26.67 12.63 -2.50
CA PRO A 118 27.73 11.91 -1.79
C PRO A 118 27.51 11.85 -0.26
N ASN A 119 26.68 12.76 0.27
CA ASN A 119 26.29 12.79 1.68
C ASN A 119 24.99 12.01 1.96
N GLY A 120 24.42 11.36 0.95
CA GLY A 120 23.19 10.60 1.02
C GLY A 120 21.93 11.40 0.64
N PHE A 121 20.96 10.71 0.05
CA PHE A 121 19.60 11.20 -0.20
C PHE A 121 18.58 10.24 0.41
N GLN A 122 17.41 10.78 0.79
CA GLN A 122 16.35 10.01 1.44
C GLN A 122 15.78 8.96 0.50
N VAL A 123 15.73 7.72 0.96
CA VAL A 123 15.07 6.59 0.28
C VAL A 123 13.89 6.06 1.09
N ILE A 124 13.95 6.13 2.41
CA ILE A 124 12.84 5.74 3.29
C ILE A 124 12.32 6.95 4.05
N GLY A 125 10.99 7.10 4.05
CA GLY A 125 10.26 8.21 4.64
C GLY A 125 9.44 8.99 3.61
N GLY A 126 9.98 9.19 2.41
CA GLY A 126 9.30 9.61 1.17
C GLY A 126 8.13 10.58 1.29
N SER A 127 7.18 10.55 0.36
CA SER A 127 5.88 11.20 0.54
C SER A 127 4.93 10.26 1.30
N ARG A 128 3.94 10.82 2.01
CA ARG A 128 2.89 10.00 2.63
C ARG A 128 2.02 9.36 1.57
N LEU A 129 1.53 8.16 1.89
CA LEU A 129 0.54 7.44 1.11
C LEU A 129 -0.75 7.31 1.92
N PRO A 130 -1.93 7.35 1.29
CA PRO A 130 -3.15 7.04 2.01
C PRO A 130 -3.20 5.54 2.36
N LEU A 131 -3.73 5.21 3.53
CA LEU A 131 -4.05 3.85 3.94
C LEU A 131 -5.45 3.87 4.56
N ILE A 132 -6.33 3.00 4.06
CA ILE A 132 -7.70 2.86 4.53
C ILE A 132 -7.90 1.43 5.03
N MET A 133 -8.22 1.29 6.31
CA MET A 133 -8.57 0.00 6.92
C MET A 133 -10.06 -0.01 7.28
N PHE A 134 -10.81 -1.02 6.84
CA PHE A 134 -12.25 -1.11 7.07
C PHE A 134 -12.73 -2.58 7.11
N GLY A 135 -13.91 -2.81 7.70
CA GLY A 135 -14.49 -4.13 7.92
C GLY A 135 -15.55 -4.09 9.02
N GLY A 136 -16.28 -5.20 9.19
CA GLY A 136 -17.35 -5.31 10.19
C GLY A 136 -16.90 -5.04 11.62
N HIS A 137 -15.68 -5.46 11.95
CA HIS A 137 -15.08 -5.36 13.29
C HIS A 137 -13.98 -4.29 13.41
N VAL A 138 -13.80 -3.43 12.40
CA VAL A 138 -12.76 -2.38 12.44
C VAL A 138 -13.29 -1.15 13.18
N LYS A 139 -12.48 -0.50 14.04
CA LYS A 139 -12.82 0.73 14.79
C LYS A 139 -12.83 1.98 13.89
N GLN A 140 -13.52 3.05 14.30
CA GLN A 140 -13.54 4.32 13.55
C GLN A 140 -12.44 5.20 14.13
N GLY A 141 -11.88 6.06 13.31
CA GLY A 141 -10.90 7.04 13.75
C GLY A 141 -9.73 7.13 12.81
N ILE A 142 -8.86 8.08 13.11
CA ILE A 142 -7.65 8.36 12.37
C ILE A 142 -6.50 7.72 13.14
N GLU A 143 -5.66 6.96 12.44
CA GLU A 143 -4.37 6.53 12.95
C GLU A 143 -3.34 7.62 12.64
N SER A 144 -2.70 8.15 13.67
CA SER A 144 -1.78 9.30 13.58
C SER A 144 -0.31 8.92 13.71
N ASP A 145 -0.05 7.62 13.92
CA ASP A 145 1.29 7.10 14.13
C ASP A 145 2.03 6.93 12.79
N TRP A 146 3.35 6.94 12.86
CA TRP A 146 4.17 6.73 11.67
C TRP A 146 4.17 5.26 11.28
N HIS A 147 3.66 4.98 10.08
CA HIS A 147 3.71 3.66 9.47
C HIS A 147 4.51 3.70 8.17
N SER A 148 5.19 2.59 7.87
CA SER A 148 5.66 2.24 6.53
C SER A 148 4.88 1.03 6.02
N HIS A 149 5.03 0.63 4.76
CA HIS A 149 4.39 -0.59 4.25
C HIS A 149 4.72 -1.86 5.03
N ALA A 150 5.78 -1.87 5.85
CA ALA A 150 6.07 -2.98 6.76
C ALA A 150 4.94 -3.25 7.78
N CYS A 151 4.08 -2.26 8.05
CA CYS A 151 2.88 -2.45 8.88
C CYS A 151 1.88 -3.44 8.27
N LEU A 152 1.86 -3.61 6.94
CA LEU A 152 0.90 -4.48 6.25
C LEU A 152 1.15 -5.96 6.57
N PRO A 153 2.32 -6.56 6.26
CA PRO A 153 2.59 -7.94 6.64
C PRO A 153 2.56 -8.13 8.16
N LYS A 154 2.99 -7.14 8.94
CA LYS A 154 2.90 -7.18 10.40
C LYS A 154 1.45 -7.28 10.89
N THR A 155 0.54 -6.51 10.30
CA THR A 155 -0.90 -6.56 10.61
C THR A 155 -1.50 -7.91 10.27
N VAL A 156 -1.14 -8.48 9.12
CA VAL A 156 -1.58 -9.83 8.71
C VAL A 156 -1.11 -10.89 9.71
N ILE A 157 0.17 -10.85 10.09
CA ILE A 157 0.75 -11.78 11.08
C ILE A 157 -0.01 -11.72 12.40
N ASP A 158 -0.28 -10.51 12.89
CA ASP A 158 -0.95 -10.34 14.19
C ASP A 158 -2.43 -10.72 14.15
N LEU A 159 -3.16 -10.41 13.06
CA LEU A 159 -4.57 -10.80 12.92
C LEU A 159 -4.75 -12.31 12.76
N LEU A 160 -3.86 -12.97 12.02
CA LEU A 160 -3.93 -14.40 11.74
C LEU A 160 -3.13 -15.26 12.73
N CYS A 161 -2.57 -14.65 13.78
CA CYS A 161 -1.73 -15.32 14.79
C CYS A 161 -0.57 -16.14 14.18
N LEU A 162 0.08 -15.62 13.13
CA LEU A 162 1.17 -16.30 12.44
C LEU A 162 2.48 -16.19 13.23
N PRO A 163 3.46 -17.09 12.98
CA PRO A 163 4.83 -16.89 13.44
C PRO A 163 5.43 -15.58 12.92
N LYS A 164 6.52 -15.13 13.58
CA LYS A 164 7.31 -13.98 13.12
C LYS A 164 7.72 -14.15 11.66
N PHE A 165 7.79 -13.03 10.94
CA PHE A 165 8.21 -13.02 9.54
C PHE A 165 9.70 -13.37 9.40
N GLY A 166 10.50 -13.07 10.43
CA GLY A 166 11.95 -13.31 10.43
C GLY A 166 12.75 -12.18 9.81
N LEU A 167 12.11 -11.07 9.42
CA LEU A 167 12.76 -9.83 9.02
C LEU A 167 12.55 -8.76 10.08
N PRO A 168 13.62 -8.19 10.68
CA PRO A 168 13.49 -7.18 11.73
C PRO A 168 12.55 -6.02 11.35
N ARG A 169 12.62 -5.52 10.11
CA ARG A 169 11.77 -4.42 9.63
C ARG A 169 10.28 -4.73 9.73
N VAL A 170 9.87 -5.98 9.50
CA VAL A 170 8.46 -6.41 9.64
C VAL A 170 8.17 -6.74 11.10
N ASP A 171 9.04 -7.50 11.75
CA ASP A 171 8.81 -8.01 13.11
C ASP A 171 8.74 -6.90 14.17
N THR A 172 9.39 -5.75 13.92
CA THR A 172 9.35 -4.57 14.79
C THR A 172 8.43 -3.45 14.27
N ALA A 173 7.71 -3.67 13.16
CA ALA A 173 6.78 -2.67 12.66
C ALA A 173 5.58 -2.50 13.62
N GLN A 174 4.97 -1.32 13.58
CA GLN A 174 3.70 -1.10 14.28
C GLN A 174 2.55 -1.73 13.49
N SER A 175 1.78 -2.55 14.19
CA SER A 175 0.63 -3.27 13.64
C SER A 175 -0.65 -2.46 13.74
N LEU A 176 -1.54 -2.61 12.76
CA LEU A 176 -2.89 -2.07 12.80
C LEU A 176 -3.90 -3.07 13.37
N ALA A 177 -3.48 -4.26 13.81
CA ALA A 177 -4.39 -5.29 14.32
C ALA A 177 -5.23 -4.81 15.52
N GLY A 178 -4.72 -3.91 16.36
CA GLY A 178 -5.47 -3.30 17.46
C GLY A 178 -6.67 -2.44 17.04
N ARG A 179 -6.78 -2.12 15.74
CA ARG A 179 -7.97 -1.47 15.16
C ARG A 179 -9.12 -2.44 14.97
N VAL A 180 -8.89 -3.76 15.01
CA VAL A 180 -9.93 -4.79 14.95
C VAL A 180 -10.38 -5.15 16.36
N ASP A 181 -11.69 -5.21 16.56
CA ASP A 181 -12.31 -5.50 17.83
C ASP A 181 -13.63 -6.22 17.60
N ALA A 182 -13.70 -7.49 18.01
CA ALA A 182 -14.86 -8.35 17.78
C ALA A 182 -16.16 -7.83 18.44
N THR A 183 -16.06 -6.89 19.39
CA THR A 183 -17.23 -6.25 20.00
C THR A 183 -17.82 -5.13 19.14
N VAL A 184 -17.05 -4.59 18.18
CA VAL A 184 -17.52 -3.61 17.21
C VAL A 184 -18.31 -4.35 16.13
N ASN A 185 -19.52 -3.90 15.81
CA ASN A 185 -20.30 -4.46 14.71
C ASN A 185 -20.78 -3.34 13.80
N ARG A 186 -20.21 -3.26 12.59
CA ARG A 186 -20.54 -2.26 11.58
C ARG A 186 -21.47 -2.83 10.52
N PRO A 187 -22.45 -2.03 10.05
CA PRO A 187 -23.22 -2.43 8.88
C PRO A 187 -22.30 -2.53 7.65
N PRO A 188 -22.65 -3.41 6.69
CA PRO A 188 -21.94 -3.46 5.42
C PRO A 188 -22.05 -2.12 4.68
N PRO A 189 -21.03 -1.75 3.85
CA PRO A 189 -21.09 -0.56 3.05
C PRO A 189 -22.18 -0.65 1.98
N PRO A 190 -22.62 0.47 1.39
CA PRO A 190 -23.52 0.45 0.24
C PRO A 190 -22.95 -0.40 -0.90
N GLY A 191 -23.81 -1.19 -1.54
CA GLY A 191 -23.43 -2.02 -2.68
C GLY A 191 -22.97 -1.18 -3.87
N PHE A 192 -22.23 -1.81 -4.78
CA PHE A 192 -21.67 -1.13 -5.95
C PHE A 192 -22.76 -0.42 -6.78
N GLY A 193 -22.50 0.84 -7.14
CA GLY A 193 -23.42 1.69 -7.90
C GLY A 193 -24.45 2.43 -7.05
N ALA A 194 -24.44 2.26 -5.72
CA ALA A 194 -25.24 3.10 -4.84
C ALA A 194 -24.83 4.57 -4.93
N ALA A 195 -25.79 5.50 -4.78
CA ALA A 195 -25.47 6.91 -4.67
C ALA A 195 -24.81 7.20 -3.31
N ILE A 196 -23.59 7.73 -3.33
CA ILE A 196 -22.88 8.16 -2.12
C ILE A 196 -22.97 9.69 -2.04
N VAL A 197 -23.58 10.18 -0.97
CA VAL A 197 -23.59 11.61 -0.66
C VAL A 197 -22.44 11.87 0.29
N GLN A 198 -21.40 12.55 -0.18
CA GLN A 198 -20.34 13.03 0.72
C GLN A 198 -20.95 14.05 1.69
N PRO A 199 -20.73 13.90 3.01
CA PRO A 199 -21.18 14.90 3.96
C PRO A 199 -20.49 16.24 3.65
N PRO A 200 -21.17 17.38 3.91
CA PRO A 200 -20.54 18.68 3.76
C PRO A 200 -19.29 18.75 4.65
N ALA A 201 -18.24 19.40 4.14
CA ALA A 201 -17.03 19.61 4.91
C ALA A 201 -17.35 20.38 6.21
N PRO A 202 -16.72 20.04 7.35
CA PRO A 202 -16.94 20.78 8.59
C PRO A 202 -16.55 22.27 8.42
N HIS A 203 -17.34 23.15 9.03
CA HIS A 203 -17.07 24.58 9.10
C HIS A 203 -17.07 25.04 10.58
N PRO A 204 -15.95 25.55 11.11
CA PRO A 204 -14.65 25.73 10.43
C PRO A 204 -13.97 24.39 10.10
N PRO A 205 -13.02 24.37 9.13
CA PRO A 205 -12.21 23.18 8.87
C PRO A 205 -11.54 22.68 10.16
N PRO A 206 -11.50 21.35 10.39
CA PRO A 206 -10.80 20.81 11.55
C PRO A 206 -9.32 21.22 11.52
N ALA A 207 -8.76 21.55 12.68
CA ALA A 207 -7.32 21.79 12.79
C ALA A 207 -6.56 20.50 12.38
N PRO A 208 -5.55 20.60 11.51
CA PRO A 208 -4.72 19.44 11.17
C PRO A 208 -4.11 18.85 12.44
N ILE A 209 -4.28 17.54 12.64
CA ILE A 209 -3.61 16.82 13.71
C ILE A 209 -2.21 16.48 13.17
N PRO A 210 -1.12 17.04 13.72
CA PRO A 210 0.21 16.67 13.28
C PRO A 210 0.46 15.19 13.60
N PRO A 211 1.25 14.49 12.78
CA PRO A 211 1.70 13.14 13.13
C PRO A 211 2.48 13.18 14.46
N LYS A 212 2.51 12.04 15.16
CA LYS A 212 3.34 11.92 16.38
C LYS A 212 4.82 12.23 16.08
N PRO A 213 5.64 12.61 17.09
CA PRO A 213 7.08 12.71 16.90
C PRO A 213 7.67 11.42 16.32
N TRP A 214 8.65 11.55 15.44
CA TRP A 214 9.36 10.40 14.88
C TRP A 214 10.40 9.87 15.87
N GLU A 215 10.28 8.60 16.25
CA GLU A 215 11.18 7.92 17.20
C GLU A 215 12.12 6.91 16.53
N GLY A 216 12.02 6.74 15.20
CA GLY A 216 12.81 5.77 14.45
C GLY A 216 14.18 6.28 13.99
N PRO A 217 14.86 5.52 13.10
CA PRO A 217 16.12 5.93 12.49
C PRO A 217 16.05 7.32 11.88
N ASN A 218 17.12 8.12 11.98
CA ASN A 218 17.21 9.42 11.32
C ASN A 218 18.55 9.52 10.58
N MET A 219 18.47 9.75 9.27
CA MET A 219 19.58 9.82 8.32
C MET A 219 20.54 8.63 8.47
N LYS A 220 20.00 7.42 8.64
CA LYS A 220 20.84 6.21 8.70
C LYS A 220 21.10 5.70 7.29
N PRO A 221 22.33 5.28 6.95
CA PRO A 221 22.56 4.54 5.72
C PRO A 221 21.62 3.34 5.67
N LEU A 222 20.93 3.14 4.54
CA LEU A 222 20.08 1.99 4.32
C LEU A 222 20.93 0.73 4.50
N PRO A 223 20.58 -0.19 5.42
CA PRO A 223 21.33 -1.43 5.57
C PRO A 223 21.10 -2.34 4.37
N ASP A 224 21.97 -3.32 4.21
CA ASP A 224 21.71 -4.44 3.30
C ASP A 224 20.34 -5.07 3.61
N LEU A 225 19.59 -5.38 2.56
CA LEU A 225 18.31 -6.03 2.68
C LEU A 225 18.53 -7.50 3.03
N VAL A 226 17.85 -7.96 4.08
CA VAL A 226 17.80 -9.38 4.42
C VAL A 226 16.63 -10.00 3.66
N ALA A 227 16.91 -10.91 2.73
CA ALA A 227 15.92 -11.69 2.02
C ALA A 227 15.54 -12.96 2.80
N ASN A 228 14.55 -13.68 2.29
CA ASN A 228 14.14 -14.96 2.88
C ASN A 228 15.33 -15.94 2.97
N GLY A 229 15.37 -16.72 4.05
CA GLY A 229 16.50 -17.62 4.35
C GLY A 229 17.79 -16.92 4.80
N GLY A 230 17.74 -15.62 5.13
CA GLY A 230 18.88 -14.87 5.67
C GLY A 230 19.90 -14.39 4.63
N LYS A 231 19.57 -14.50 3.34
CA LYS A 231 20.43 -14.00 2.25
C LYS A 231 20.53 -12.48 2.32
N SER A 232 21.75 -11.95 2.28
CA SER A 232 21.97 -10.49 2.18
C SER A 232 21.88 -10.04 0.72
N ILE A 233 21.16 -8.95 0.47
CA ILE A 233 21.15 -8.19 -0.79
C ILE A 233 21.71 -6.82 -0.45
N ALA A 234 22.82 -6.46 -1.10
CA ALA A 234 23.49 -5.18 -0.85
C ALA A 234 22.50 -4.02 -0.96
N ALA A 235 22.60 -3.05 -0.05
CA ALA A 235 21.85 -1.81 -0.16
C ALA A 235 22.09 -1.19 -1.55
N PRO A 236 21.05 -0.65 -2.21
CA PRO A 236 21.21 0.03 -3.49
C PRO A 236 22.32 1.07 -3.43
N ASN A 237 23.29 0.91 -4.32
CA ASN A 237 24.21 1.96 -4.69
C ASN A 237 23.93 2.28 -6.15
N ASP A 238 23.33 3.42 -6.43
CA ASP A 238 23.03 3.82 -7.80
C ASP A 238 24.31 4.26 -8.54
N GLY A 239 25.37 3.46 -8.50
CA GLY A 239 26.71 3.71 -9.06
C GLY A 239 26.75 3.83 -10.59
N ALA A 240 25.61 4.02 -11.24
CA ALA A 240 25.52 4.51 -12.60
C ALA A 240 25.53 6.05 -12.58
N PRO A 241 26.06 6.74 -13.61
CA PRO A 241 26.07 8.19 -13.61
C PRO A 241 24.63 8.70 -13.58
N VAL A 242 24.21 9.21 -12.43
CA VAL A 242 22.97 9.98 -12.33
C VAL A 242 23.05 11.08 -13.38
N GLN A 243 21.96 11.32 -14.10
CA GLN A 243 21.92 12.34 -15.15
C GLN A 243 22.33 13.69 -14.56
N LYS A 244 23.58 14.11 -14.80
CA LYS A 244 24.15 15.38 -14.28
C LYS A 244 23.38 16.62 -14.73
N LYS A 245 22.48 16.46 -15.69
CA LYS A 245 21.54 17.47 -16.17
C LYS A 245 20.12 16.97 -15.89
N PRO A 246 19.58 17.19 -14.68
CA PRO A 246 18.17 16.91 -14.43
C PRO A 246 17.29 17.69 -15.43
N PRO A 247 16.08 17.20 -15.75
CA PRO A 247 15.12 17.96 -16.53
C PRO A 247 14.95 19.36 -15.91
N LYS A 248 15.02 20.40 -16.75
CA LYS A 248 14.75 21.77 -16.27
C LYS A 248 13.27 21.85 -15.93
N LEU A 249 12.94 22.41 -14.77
CA LEU A 249 11.58 22.85 -14.46
C LEU A 249 11.08 23.75 -15.60
N ASP A 250 9.84 23.53 -16.03
CA ASP A 250 9.19 24.43 -16.98
C ASP A 250 9.19 25.84 -16.36
N PRO A 251 9.69 26.88 -17.06
CA PRO A 251 9.72 28.25 -16.56
C PRO A 251 8.36 28.78 -16.06
N GLY A 252 7.25 28.16 -16.47
CA GLY A 252 5.89 28.50 -16.02
C GLY A 252 5.45 27.91 -14.67
N LEU A 253 6.27 27.10 -14.00
CA LEU A 253 5.92 26.41 -12.73
C LEU A 253 6.68 26.94 -11.50
N GLY A 254 7.21 28.16 -11.57
CA GLY A 254 7.92 28.85 -10.47
C GLY A 254 7.03 29.73 -9.60
#